data_AF-F6D5I1-F1
#
_entry.id   AF-F6D5I1-F1
#
_cell.length_a   1.000
_cell.length_b   1.000
_cell.length_c   1.000
_cell.angle_alpha   90.00
_cell.angle_beta   90.00
_cell.angle_gamma   90.00
#
_symmetry.space_group_name_H-M   'P 1'
#
loop_
_entity.id
_entity.type
_entity.pdbx_description
1 polymer ?
#
loop_
_entity_poly.entity_id
_entity_poly.type
_entity_poly.pdbx_seq_one_letter_code
_entity_poly.pdbx_strand_id
1 'polypeptide(L)'
;MEVKIVDYGASTSSKRYYVTCKVTGIDLETQKKLEKRVEGKVTLKNGDMYITTYFEEEYFPFKSQEAQYKPEDFVAREEIEMIVYLTSLLEED
;
A
#
# COMPACT_ATOMS: atom_id res chain seq x y z
N MET A 1 -7.47 12.27 -2.02
CA MET A 1 -6.81 11.03 -1.56
C MET A 1 -5.31 11.20 -1.68
N GLU A 2 -4.59 10.93 -0.60
CA GLU A 2 -3.12 10.91 -0.55
C GLU A 2 -2.68 9.55 0.01
N VAL A 3 -1.61 9.00 -0.56
CA VAL A 3 -1.02 7.73 -0.14
C VAL A 3 0.44 7.96 0.24
N LYS A 4 0.84 7.45 1.40
CA LYS A 4 2.23 7.46 1.87
C LYS A 4 2.70 6.10 2.31
N ILE A 5 3.85 5.65 1.83
CA ILE A 5 4.46 4.42 2.35
C ILE A 5 5.04 4.72 3.73
N VAL A 6 4.65 3.92 4.71
CA VAL A 6 5.07 4.08 6.10
C VAL A 6 5.92 2.91 6.59
N ASP A 7 5.85 1.76 5.94
CA ASP A 7 6.65 0.59 6.27
C ASP A 7 6.72 -0.39 5.09
N TYR A 8 7.82 -1.11 4.94
CA TYR A 8 7.97 -2.17 3.95
C TYR A 8 9.11 -3.12 4.34
N GLY A 9 9.01 -4.38 3.91
CA GLY A 9 10.10 -5.32 4.13
C GLY A 9 9.69 -6.78 3.98
N ALA A 10 10.54 -7.67 4.50
CA ALA A 10 10.28 -9.09 4.53
C ALA A 10 9.76 -9.51 5.91
N SER A 11 8.59 -10.14 5.96
CA SER A 11 8.09 -10.78 7.17
C SER A 11 8.76 -12.15 7.33
N THR A 12 9.67 -12.25 8.30
CA THR A 12 10.42 -13.48 8.62
C THR A 12 9.52 -14.63 9.07
N SER A 13 8.36 -14.32 9.66
CA SER A 13 7.41 -15.33 10.16
C SER A 13 6.54 -15.95 9.06
N SER A 14 6.31 -15.24 7.96
CA SER A 14 5.40 -15.67 6.88
C SER A 14 6.08 -15.88 5.53
N LYS A 15 7.40 -15.64 5.41
CA LYS A 15 8.15 -15.63 4.13
C LYS A 15 7.44 -14.80 3.04
N ARG A 16 6.80 -13.70 3.46
CA ARG A 16 6.09 -12.79 2.56
C ARG A 16 6.69 -11.42 2.67
N TYR A 17 6.83 -10.76 1.54
CA TYR A 17 7.23 -9.37 1.49
C TYR A 17 5.98 -8.52 1.65
N TYR A 18 6.13 -7.30 2.18
CA TYR A 18 5.00 -6.43 2.41
C TYR A 18 5.35 -4.97 2.17
N VAL A 19 4.32 -4.21 1.81
CA VAL A 19 4.32 -2.75 1.79
C VAL A 19 3.10 -2.29 2.54
N THR A 20 3.29 -1.38 3.49
CA THR A 20 2.22 -0.74 4.25
C THR A 20 2.15 0.73 3.88
N CYS A 21 1.01 1.15 3.37
CA CYS A 21 0.72 2.54 3.08
C CYS A 21 -0.33 3.11 4.05
N LYS A 22 -0.20 4.40 4.32
CA LYS A 22 -1.19 5.23 5.00
C LYS A 22 -1.98 5.97 3.92
N VAL A 23 -3.31 5.87 3.97
CA VAL A 23 -4.23 6.59 3.09
C VAL A 23 -4.92 7.68 3.87
N THR A 24 -4.88 8.89 3.35
CA THR A 24 -5.49 10.08 3.97
C THR A 24 -6.22 10.94 2.93
N GLY A 25 -6.93 11.98 3.39
CA GLY A 25 -7.68 12.86 2.49
C GLY A 25 -8.83 12.15 1.77
N ILE A 26 -9.50 11.22 2.46
CA ILE A 26 -10.70 10.50 2.03
C ILE A 26 -11.77 10.59 3.12
N ASP A 27 -13.04 10.58 2.72
CA ASP A 27 -14.16 10.57 3.66
C ASP A 27 -14.50 9.16 4.17
N LEU A 28 -15.41 9.09 5.13
CA LEU A 28 -15.84 7.84 5.76
C LEU A 28 -16.53 6.89 4.78
N GLU A 29 -17.22 7.40 3.76
CA GLU A 29 -17.87 6.55 2.76
C GLU A 29 -16.82 5.86 1.88
N THR A 30 -15.85 6.63 1.40
CA THR A 30 -14.71 6.17 0.61
C THR A 30 -13.89 5.15 1.40
N GLN A 31 -13.60 5.44 2.68
CA GLN A 31 -12.90 4.52 3.57
C GLN A 31 -13.63 3.17 3.68
N LYS A 32 -14.96 3.17 3.86
CA LYS A 32 -15.77 1.94 3.92
C LYS A 32 -15.83 1.17 2.60
N LYS A 33 -15.81 1.86 1.46
CA LYS A 33 -15.73 1.21 0.14
C LYS A 33 -14.39 0.51 -0.02
N LEU A 34 -13.30 1.20 0.25
CA LEU A 34 -11.95 0.65 0.17
C LEU A 34 -11.74 -0.50 1.16
N GLU A 35 -12.21 -0.39 2.41
CA GLU A 35 -12.10 -1.47 3.41
C GLU A 35 -12.69 -2.81 2.92
N LYS A 36 -13.71 -2.78 2.06
CA LYS A 36 -14.36 -3.98 1.52
C LYS A 36 -13.72 -4.51 0.23
N ARG A 37 -13.04 -3.66 -0.52
CA ARG A 37 -12.58 -3.95 -1.90
C ARG A 37 -11.08 -4.16 -2.00
N VAL A 38 -10.31 -3.55 -1.10
CA VAL A 38 -8.85 -3.63 -1.11
C VAL A 38 -8.40 -5.04 -0.75
N GLU A 39 -7.47 -5.56 -1.53
CA GLU A 39 -6.77 -6.80 -1.21
C GLU A 39 -5.66 -6.56 -0.18
N GLY A 40 -5.54 -7.49 0.77
CA GLY A 40 -4.54 -7.41 1.84
C GLY A 40 -5.16 -7.07 3.19
N LYS A 41 -4.32 -6.55 4.10
CA LYS A 41 -4.75 -6.24 5.47
C LYS A 41 -5.04 -4.75 5.59
N VAL A 42 -6.29 -4.42 5.89
CA VAL A 42 -6.70 -3.07 6.27
C VAL A 42 -6.65 -2.93 7.79
N THR A 43 -6.15 -1.81 8.28
CA THR A 43 -6.16 -1.47 9.71
C THR A 43 -6.51 -0.01 9.89
N LEU A 44 -7.55 0.26 10.69
CA LEU A 44 -7.96 1.62 11.04
C LEU A 44 -7.40 1.99 12.41
N LYS A 45 -6.67 3.10 12.50
CA LYS A 45 -6.10 3.62 13.77
C LYS A 45 -6.30 5.13 13.82
N ASN A 46 -6.98 5.63 14.87
CA ASN A 46 -7.20 7.07 15.09
C ASN A 46 -7.82 7.81 13.88
N GLY A 47 -8.67 7.13 13.10
CA GLY A 47 -9.27 7.69 11.88
C GLY A 47 -8.41 7.55 10.62
N ASP A 48 -7.14 7.16 10.76
CA ASP A 48 -6.26 6.88 9.64
C ASP A 48 -6.44 5.44 9.12
N MET A 49 -6.40 5.27 7.80
CA MET A 49 -6.45 3.98 7.13
C MET A 49 -5.05 3.52 6.76
N TYR A 50 -4.70 2.31 7.16
CA TYR A 50 -3.46 1.64 6.79
C TYR A 50 -3.78 0.40 5.96
N ILE A 51 -3.11 0.23 4.83
CA ILE A 51 -3.26 -0.92 3.93
C ILE A 51 -1.92 -1.61 3.83
N THR A 52 -1.87 -2.88 4.21
CA THR A 52 -0.70 -3.73 4.02
C THR A 52 -0.96 -4.72 2.88
N THR A 53 -0.23 -4.55 1.79
CA THR A 53 -0.22 -5.46 0.65
C THR A 53 0.92 -6.45 0.81
N TYR A 54 0.66 -7.73 0.50
CA TYR A 54 1.65 -8.80 0.59
C TYR A 54 2.07 -9.25 -0.81
N PHE A 55 3.36 -9.53 -0.96
CA PHE A 55 3.98 -9.89 -2.23
C PHE A 55 4.76 -11.20 -2.09
N GLU A 56 4.75 -11.99 -3.16
CA GLU A 56 5.82 -12.95 -3.41
C GLU A 56 7.11 -12.20 -3.73
N GLU A 57 8.26 -12.84 -3.51
CA GLU A 57 9.57 -12.21 -3.70
C GLU A 57 9.74 -11.60 -5.09
N GLU A 58 9.24 -12.29 -6.12
CA GLU A 58 9.41 -11.85 -7.49
C GLU A 58 8.61 -10.59 -7.84
N TYR A 59 7.56 -10.28 -7.08
CA TYR A 59 6.73 -9.09 -7.26
C TYR A 59 7.02 -7.99 -6.23
N PHE A 60 7.96 -8.21 -5.30
CA PHE A 60 8.27 -7.21 -4.29
C PHE A 60 8.97 -5.98 -4.89
N PRO A 61 8.39 -4.77 -4.79
CA PRO A 61 8.91 -3.58 -5.46
C PRO A 61 10.29 -3.13 -4.95
N PHE A 62 10.61 -3.40 -3.69
CA PHE A 62 11.88 -2.98 -3.07
C PHE A 62 12.96 -4.07 -3.05
N LYS A 63 12.83 -5.13 -3.86
CA LYS A 63 13.79 -6.25 -3.87
C LYS A 63 15.11 -5.93 -4.58
N SER A 64 15.11 -5.00 -5.53
CA SER A 64 16.27 -4.77 -6.40
C SER A 64 17.39 -4.04 -5.67
N GLN A 65 18.63 -4.28 -6.10
CA GLN A 65 19.78 -3.55 -5.56
C GLN A 65 19.67 -2.05 -5.85
N GLU A 66 19.04 -1.68 -6.96
CA GLU A 66 18.75 -0.28 -7.34
C GLU A 66 17.82 0.40 -6.34
N ALA A 67 16.82 -0.33 -5.81
CA ALA A 67 15.94 0.18 -4.75
C ALA A 67 16.70 0.48 -3.45
N GLN A 68 17.86 -0.14 -3.22
CA GLN A 68 18.72 0.15 -2.07
C GLN A 68 19.52 1.45 -2.25
N TYR A 69 19.84 1.82 -3.50
CA TYR A 69 20.61 3.04 -3.79
C TYR A 69 19.73 4.29 -3.98
N LYS A 70 18.48 4.11 -4.42
CA LYS A 70 17.51 5.20 -4.61
C LYS A 70 16.13 4.81 -4.06
N PRO A 71 15.99 4.59 -2.75
CA PRO A 71 14.73 4.13 -2.16
C PRO A 71 13.59 5.13 -2.38
N GLU A 72 13.88 6.42 -2.47
CA GLU A 72 12.92 7.50 -2.68
C GLU A 72 12.15 7.37 -4.01
N ASP A 73 12.84 7.00 -5.09
CA ASP A 73 12.22 6.83 -6.41
C ASP A 73 11.21 5.66 -6.39
N PHE A 74 11.56 4.57 -5.71
CA PHE A 74 10.69 3.41 -5.57
C PHE A 74 9.52 3.71 -4.64
N VAL A 75 9.75 4.43 -3.54
CA VAL A 75 8.66 4.88 -2.66
C VAL A 75 7.67 5.74 -3.43
N ALA A 76 8.14 6.74 -4.19
CA ALA A 76 7.29 7.61 -4.99
C ALA A 76 6.50 6.83 -6.04
N ARG A 77 7.15 5.87 -6.71
CA ARG A 77 6.49 5.00 -7.68
C ARG A 77 5.38 4.17 -7.04
N GLU A 78 5.66 3.50 -5.94
CA GLU A 78 4.67 2.67 -5.25
C GLU A 78 3.52 3.48 -4.66
N GLU A 79 3.77 4.72 -4.21
CA GLU A 79 2.70 5.65 -3.81
C GLU A 79 1.77 5.97 -4.99
N ILE A 80 2.32 6.20 -6.19
CA ILE A 80 1.54 6.44 -7.42
C ILE A 80 0.76 5.18 -7.83
N GLU A 81 1.41 4.02 -7.85
CA GLU A 81 0.76 2.74 -8.22
C GLU A 81 -0.40 2.42 -7.27
N MET A 82 -0.22 2.66 -5.97
CA MET A 82 -1.29 2.49 -4.98
C MET A 82 -2.43 3.51 -5.17
N ILE A 83 -2.15 4.77 -5.51
CA ILE A 83 -3.21 5.75 -5.82
C ILE A 83 -4.06 5.27 -7.00
N VAL A 84 -3.41 4.78 -8.06
CA VAL A 84 -4.10 4.25 -9.25
C VAL A 84 -4.97 3.06 -8.88
N TYR A 85 -4.42 2.09 -8.14
CA TYR A 85 -5.16 0.91 -7.69
C TYR A 85 -6.37 1.27 -6.81
N LEU A 86 -6.20 2.14 -5.82
CA LEU A 86 -7.33 2.54 -4.96
C LEU A 86 -8.38 3.33 -5.74
N THR A 87 -7.97 4.11 -6.73
CA THR A 87 -8.91 4.86 -7.58
C THR A 87 -9.72 3.91 -8.46
N SER A 88 -9.08 2.90 -9.07
CA SER A 88 -9.81 1.91 -9.88
C SER A 88 -10.84 1.14 -9.05
N LEU A 89 -10.51 0.78 -7.80
CA LEU A 89 -11.47 0.13 -6.90
C LEU A 89 -12.67 1.01 -6.52
N LEU A 90 -12.54 2.34 -6.59
CA LEU A 90 -13.64 3.27 -6.31
C LEU A 90 -14.52 3.53 -7.53
N GLU A 91 -13.97 3.38 -8.73
CA GLU A 91 -14.67 3.53 -10.01
C GLU A 91 -15.43 2.27 -10.44
N GLU A 92 -15.09 1.10 -9.91
CA GLU A 92 -15.88 -0.12 -10.10
C GLU A 92 -17.23 0.02 -9.37
N ASP A 93 -18.34 0.06 -10.12
CA ASP A 93 -19.71 0.15 -9.58
C ASP A 93 -20.12 -1.11 -8.80
#